data_AF-A0A7Y2YI62-F1
#
_entry.id   AF-A0A7Y2YI62-F1
#
_cell.length_a   1.000
_cell.length_b   1.000
_cell.length_c   1.000
_cell.angle_alpha   90.00
_cell.angle_beta   90.00
_cell.angle_gamma   90.00
#
_symmetry.space_group_name_H-M   'P 1'
#
loop_
_entity.id
_entity.type
_entity.pdbx_description
1 polymer ?
#
loop_
_entity_poly.entity_id
_entity_poly.type
_entity_poly.pdbx_seq_one_letter_code
_entity_poly.pdbx_strand_id
1 'polypeptide(L)'
;MGTGKSTIATEIAHLLDIVRIQSTDMLREAMRMMMPARLLPVLHTSSFDAWKALPIQDIEHRDRDQLVADGYKSQADLLAVPCDAVFQRAIEESVPIILEGVHAHPDVLQRLPEESDAIGVQVMLAVLKAKELKSRLRGRGVAVPKRRAKRYLNKFESVWSLQSFLLSEADRCDVAIITNNDKEKAVQQVILQINYELSRHFSVSPAEVFGDVAERVESSSGLGSWRDFVQLIGT
;
A
#
# COMPACT_ATOMS: atom_id res chain seq x y z
N MET A 1 -1.75 0.84 9.83
CA MET A 1 -0.68 1.74 10.36
C MET A 1 0.42 0.89 11.00
N GLY A 2 1.70 1.28 10.93
CA GLY A 2 2.77 0.53 11.64
C GLY A 2 3.26 -0.77 10.96
N THR A 3 2.78 -1.09 9.77
CA THR A 3 3.14 -2.29 8.99
C THR A 3 4.40 -2.15 8.12
N GLY A 4 5.05 -0.98 8.13
CA GLY A 4 6.29 -0.75 7.37
C GLY A 4 6.12 -0.36 5.90
N LYS A 5 4.92 0.04 5.46
CA LYS A 5 4.61 0.48 4.08
C LYS A 5 5.64 1.41 3.46
N SER A 6 5.85 2.59 4.03
CA SER A 6 6.79 3.56 3.47
C SER A 6 8.23 3.00 3.38
N THR A 7 8.65 2.18 4.34
CA THR A 7 9.97 1.52 4.29
C THR A 7 10.06 0.55 3.11
N ILE A 8 9.09 -0.34 2.93
CA ILE A 8 9.09 -1.28 1.82
C ILE A 8 8.95 -0.54 0.48
N ALA A 9 8.08 0.47 0.40
CA ALA A 9 7.92 1.29 -0.80
C ALA A 9 9.23 1.97 -1.22
N THR A 10 10.00 2.53 -0.27
CA THR A 10 11.31 3.12 -0.57
C THR A 10 12.32 2.11 -1.09
N GLU A 11 12.35 0.90 -0.53
CA GLU A 11 13.26 -0.16 -1.00
C GLU A 11 12.87 -0.64 -2.40
N ILE A 12 11.58 -0.84 -2.66
CA ILE A 12 11.09 -1.25 -3.98
C ILE A 12 11.35 -0.15 -5.01
N ALA A 13 11.12 1.11 -4.67
CA ALA A 13 11.47 2.25 -5.51
C ALA A 13 12.95 2.25 -5.89
N HIS A 14 13.83 2.03 -4.90
CA HIS A 14 15.27 1.96 -5.15
C HIS A 14 15.65 0.77 -6.04
N LEU A 15 15.07 -0.41 -5.81
CA LEU A 15 15.38 -1.61 -6.59
C LEU A 15 14.89 -1.54 -8.04
N LEU A 16 13.78 -0.85 -8.28
CA LEU A 16 13.15 -0.74 -9.61
C LEU A 16 13.41 0.60 -10.29
N ASP A 17 14.28 1.44 -9.72
CA ASP A 17 14.57 2.81 -10.16
C ASP A 17 13.30 3.68 -10.37
N ILE A 18 12.29 3.47 -9.51
CA ILE A 18 11.05 4.25 -9.54
C ILE A 18 11.23 5.51 -8.70
N VAL A 19 11.41 6.64 -9.38
CA VAL A 19 11.66 7.94 -8.71
C VAL A 19 10.43 8.47 -7.97
N ARG A 20 9.22 8.15 -8.45
CA ARG A 20 7.97 8.75 -7.96
C ARG A 20 7.27 7.84 -6.95
N ILE A 21 7.31 8.21 -5.67
CA ILE A 21 6.47 7.63 -4.62
C ILE A 21 5.44 8.68 -4.17
N GLN A 22 4.16 8.32 -4.17
CA GLN A 22 3.06 9.17 -3.72
C GLN A 22 2.42 8.57 -2.47
N SER A 23 2.23 9.41 -1.43
CA SER A 23 1.63 8.97 -0.17
C SER A 23 0.17 9.40 -0.07
N THR A 24 -0.76 8.46 0.14
CA THR A 24 -2.18 8.82 0.33
C THR A 24 -2.40 9.66 1.60
N ASP A 25 -1.49 9.55 2.57
CA ASP A 25 -1.50 10.40 3.77
C ASP A 25 -1.20 11.86 3.43
N MET A 26 -0.25 12.09 2.52
CA MET A 26 0.08 13.42 2.01
C MET A 26 -1.04 13.99 1.16
N LEU A 27 -1.65 13.19 0.27
CA LEU A 27 -2.84 13.61 -0.48
C LEU A 27 -3.97 14.03 0.46
N ARG A 28 -4.21 13.27 1.54
CA ARG A 28 -5.21 13.64 2.56
C ARG A 28 -4.86 14.95 3.23
N GLU A 29 -3.60 15.17 3.60
CA GLU A 29 -3.20 16.42 4.26
C GLU A 29 -3.35 17.63 3.32
N ALA A 30 -3.05 17.48 2.04
CA ALA A 30 -3.31 18.51 1.04
C ALA A 30 -4.81 18.84 0.92
N MET A 31 -5.66 17.83 0.75
CA MET A 31 -7.12 18.02 0.73
C MET A 31 -7.63 18.66 2.02
N ARG A 32 -7.12 18.22 3.17
CA ARG A 32 -7.49 18.71 4.49
C ARG A 32 -7.16 20.19 4.68
N MET A 33 -6.09 20.68 4.07
CA MET A 33 -5.72 22.09 4.08
C MET A 33 -6.66 22.94 3.22
N MET A 34 -7.14 22.39 2.11
CA MET A 34 -8.05 23.08 1.19
C MET A 34 -9.51 23.04 1.66
N MET A 35 -9.90 21.97 2.36
CA MET A 35 -11.29 21.71 2.75
C MET A 35 -11.51 21.91 4.25
N PRO A 36 -12.33 22.90 4.67
CA PRO A 36 -12.60 23.15 6.08
C PRO A 36 -13.22 21.95 6.79
N ALA A 37 -12.87 21.74 8.06
CA ALA A 37 -13.39 20.64 8.87
C ALA A 37 -14.93 20.64 9.00
N ARG A 38 -15.57 21.80 8.94
CA ARG A 38 -17.04 21.92 8.95
C ARG A 38 -17.71 21.32 7.70
N LEU A 39 -16.98 21.22 6.59
CA LEU A 39 -17.50 20.73 5.31
C LEU A 39 -17.17 19.26 5.11
N LEU A 40 -15.92 18.86 5.34
CA LEU A 40 -15.46 17.47 5.23
C LEU A 40 -14.73 17.04 6.52
N PRO A 41 -15.46 16.82 7.63
CA PRO A 41 -14.86 16.54 8.94
C PRO A 41 -14.04 15.25 8.95
N VAL A 42 -14.43 14.25 8.14
CA VAL A 42 -13.71 12.98 8.02
C VAL A 42 -12.25 13.17 7.58
N LEU A 43 -11.91 14.16 6.74
CA LEU A 43 -10.52 14.44 6.32
C LEU A 43 -9.61 14.88 7.48
N HIS A 44 -10.21 15.43 8.55
CA HIS A 44 -9.49 15.98 9.71
C HIS A 44 -9.27 14.96 10.84
N THR A 45 -9.63 13.70 10.59
CA THR A 45 -9.44 12.59 11.52
C THR A 45 -8.42 11.58 10.96
N SER A 46 -7.90 10.72 11.85
CA SER A 46 -7.19 9.52 11.40
C SER A 46 -8.17 8.50 10.83
N SER A 47 -7.72 7.67 9.89
CA SER A 47 -8.55 6.66 9.23
C SER A 47 -9.34 5.75 10.17
N PHE A 48 -8.75 5.35 11.31
CA PHE A 48 -9.39 4.50 12.32
C PHE A 48 -10.34 5.25 13.28
N ASP A 49 -10.45 6.58 13.16
CA ASP A 49 -11.38 7.42 13.93
C ASP A 49 -12.37 8.18 13.04
N ALA A 50 -12.30 8.02 11.72
CA ALA A 50 -13.14 8.77 10.78
C ALA A 50 -14.63 8.58 11.01
N TRP A 51 -15.02 7.45 11.59
CA TRP A 51 -16.39 7.14 11.99
C TRP A 51 -16.96 8.12 13.02
N LYS A 52 -16.12 8.77 13.83
CA LYS A 52 -16.55 9.79 14.80
C LYS A 52 -16.97 11.10 14.15
N ALA A 53 -16.59 11.30 12.88
CA ALA A 53 -16.94 12.46 12.09
C ALA A 53 -18.13 12.19 11.15
N LEU A 54 -18.67 10.96 11.14
CA LEU A 54 -19.86 10.63 10.37
C LEU A 54 -21.12 11.12 11.11
N PRO A 55 -22.15 11.57 10.39
CA PRO A 55 -23.43 12.00 10.97
C PRO A 55 -24.30 10.79 11.35
N ILE A 56 -23.78 9.90 12.20
CA ILE A 56 -24.49 8.68 12.64
C ILE A 56 -25.29 8.99 13.90
N GLN A 57 -26.59 8.70 13.87
CA GLN A 57 -27.51 9.00 14.98
C GLN A 57 -27.64 7.84 15.99
N ASP A 58 -27.34 6.61 15.57
CA ASP A 58 -27.57 5.35 16.28
C ASP A 58 -26.25 4.66 16.71
N ILE A 59 -25.19 5.43 16.97
CA ILE A 59 -23.83 4.93 17.27
C ILE A 59 -23.84 3.89 18.40
N GLU A 60 -24.65 4.07 19.44
CA GLU A 60 -24.68 3.19 20.62
C GLU A 60 -25.15 1.77 20.31
N HIS A 61 -25.85 1.55 19.20
CA HIS A 61 -26.38 0.24 18.79
C HIS A 61 -25.58 -0.43 17.68
N ARG A 62 -24.52 0.22 17.20
CA ARG A 62 -23.71 -0.31 16.10
C ARG A 62 -22.48 -1.04 16.62
N ASP A 63 -22.13 -2.10 15.91
CA ASP A 63 -20.85 -2.77 16.11
C ASP A 63 -19.69 -1.81 15.84
N ARG A 64 -18.66 -1.85 16.68
CA ARG A 64 -17.53 -0.94 16.61
C ARG A 64 -16.69 -1.17 15.36
N ASP A 65 -16.52 -2.42 14.94
CA ASP A 65 -15.72 -2.74 13.77
C ASP A 65 -16.42 -2.25 12.50
N GLN A 66 -17.75 -2.39 12.45
CA GLN A 66 -18.56 -1.79 11.38
C GLN A 66 -18.43 -0.26 11.35
N LEU A 67 -18.53 0.42 12.50
CA LEU A 67 -18.33 1.86 12.56
C LEU A 67 -16.97 2.27 12.00
N VAL A 68 -15.89 1.61 12.46
CA VAL A 68 -14.52 1.89 12.00
C VAL A 68 -14.40 1.68 10.48
N ALA A 69 -14.98 0.60 9.95
CA ALA A 69 -15.01 0.32 8.51
C ALA A 69 -15.76 1.41 7.73
N ASP A 70 -16.96 1.80 8.17
CA ASP A 70 -17.78 2.84 7.51
C ASP A 70 -17.05 4.19 7.49
N GLY A 71 -16.46 4.56 8.62
CA GLY A 71 -15.65 5.78 8.73
C GLY A 71 -14.46 5.78 7.78
N TYR A 72 -13.75 4.66 7.71
CA TYR A 72 -12.64 4.51 6.79
C TYR A 72 -13.10 4.57 5.34
N LYS A 73 -14.16 3.85 4.95
CA LYS A 73 -14.71 3.86 3.58
C LYS A 73 -15.09 5.27 3.15
N SER A 74 -15.85 5.99 3.97
CA SER A 74 -16.20 7.40 3.69
C SER A 74 -14.98 8.29 3.51
N GLN A 75 -13.90 8.08 4.28
CA GLN A 75 -12.66 8.81 4.08
C GLN A 75 -11.91 8.35 2.82
N ALA A 76 -11.88 7.05 2.52
CA ALA A 76 -11.24 6.48 1.33
C ALA A 76 -11.92 6.93 0.04
N ASP A 77 -13.24 7.02 0.01
CA ASP A 77 -14.02 7.50 -1.14
C ASP A 77 -13.63 8.94 -1.53
N LEU A 78 -13.43 9.81 -0.53
CA LEU A 78 -12.92 11.17 -0.77
C LEU A 78 -11.49 11.17 -1.32
N LEU A 79 -10.67 10.23 -0.85
CA LEU A 79 -9.27 10.09 -1.24
C LEU A 79 -9.08 9.37 -2.57
N ALA A 80 -10.10 8.69 -3.09
CA ALA A 80 -10.05 8.07 -4.40
C ALA A 80 -9.80 9.13 -5.49
N VAL A 81 -10.48 10.28 -5.42
CA VAL A 81 -10.35 11.36 -6.42
C VAL A 81 -8.90 11.85 -6.63
N PRO A 82 -8.14 12.24 -5.60
CA PRO A 82 -6.73 12.60 -5.81
C PRO A 82 -5.84 11.40 -6.15
N CYS A 83 -6.19 10.16 -5.79
CA CYS A 83 -5.45 8.98 -6.23
C CYS A 83 -5.64 8.76 -7.75
N ASP A 84 -6.87 8.92 -8.25
CA ASP A 84 -7.19 8.83 -9.68
C ASP A 84 -6.43 9.91 -10.46
N ALA A 85 -6.35 11.13 -9.95
CA ALA A 85 -5.54 12.20 -10.55
C ALA A 85 -4.04 11.87 -10.59
N VAL A 86 -3.53 11.17 -9.58
CA VAL A 86 -2.14 10.68 -9.56
C VAL A 86 -1.92 9.61 -10.62
N PHE A 87 -2.84 8.65 -10.77
CA PHE A 87 -2.76 7.62 -11.80
C PHE A 87 -2.83 8.21 -13.20
N GLN A 88 -3.82 9.07 -13.46
CA GLN A 88 -4.00 9.72 -14.75
C GLN A 88 -2.72 10.45 -15.18
N ARG A 89 -2.12 11.21 -14.26
CA ARG A 89 -0.88 11.93 -14.55
C ARG A 89 0.30 11.01 -14.83
N ALA A 90 0.41 9.89 -14.10
CA ALA A 90 1.46 8.90 -14.33
C ALA A 90 1.32 8.21 -15.70
N ILE A 91 0.09 7.93 -16.12
CA ILE A 91 -0.25 7.38 -17.44
C ILE A 91 0.11 8.39 -18.53
N GLU A 92 -0.35 9.64 -18.40
CA GLU A 92 -0.06 10.72 -19.35
C GLU A 92 1.44 10.98 -19.51
N GLU A 93 2.20 10.93 -18.41
CA GLU A 93 3.66 11.11 -18.43
C GLU A 93 4.41 9.81 -18.80
N SER A 94 3.73 8.67 -18.94
CA SER A 94 4.30 7.34 -19.20
C SER A 94 5.42 6.97 -18.22
N VAL A 95 5.16 7.15 -16.93
CA VAL A 95 6.15 6.98 -15.86
C VAL A 95 5.65 6.03 -14.77
N PRO A 96 6.50 5.14 -14.26
CA PRO A 96 6.13 4.29 -13.14
C PRO A 96 5.97 5.13 -11.88
N ILE A 97 4.99 4.74 -11.05
CA ILE A 97 4.74 5.35 -9.74
C ILE A 97 4.46 4.29 -8.70
N ILE A 98 4.81 4.58 -7.44
CA ILE A 98 4.38 3.79 -6.29
C ILE A 98 3.41 4.63 -5.47
N LEU A 99 2.15 4.21 -5.39
CA LEU A 99 1.18 4.78 -4.46
C LEU A 99 1.20 4.00 -3.14
N GLU A 100 1.60 4.63 -2.04
CA GLU A 100 1.64 4.01 -0.72
C GLU A 100 0.68 4.69 0.25
N GLY A 101 0.00 3.93 1.09
CA GLY A 101 -0.84 4.53 2.11
C GLY A 101 -1.88 3.58 2.66
N VAL A 102 -2.73 4.08 3.56
CA VAL A 102 -3.88 3.32 4.08
C VAL A 102 -5.11 3.47 3.17
N HIS A 103 -5.12 4.48 2.31
CA HIS A 103 -6.22 4.76 1.36
C HIS A 103 -5.96 4.21 -0.04
N ALA A 104 -4.83 3.50 -0.25
CA ALA A 104 -4.65 2.63 -1.41
C ALA A 104 -5.52 1.37 -1.20
N HIS A 105 -6.83 1.58 -1.25
CA HIS A 105 -7.86 0.58 -0.96
C HIS A 105 -7.78 -0.58 -1.97
N PRO A 106 -8.15 -1.82 -1.63
CA PRO A 106 -8.05 -2.98 -2.54
C PRO A 106 -8.76 -2.84 -3.91
N ASP A 107 -9.70 -1.90 -4.05
CA ASP A 107 -10.38 -1.62 -5.33
C ASP A 107 -9.74 -0.48 -6.12
N VAL A 108 -8.65 0.14 -5.63
CA VAL A 108 -8.09 1.36 -6.23
C VAL A 108 -7.62 1.15 -7.67
N LEU A 109 -7.16 -0.07 -8.01
CA LEU A 109 -6.75 -0.41 -9.37
C LEU A 109 -7.92 -0.60 -10.34
N GLN A 110 -9.13 -0.88 -9.84
CA GLN A 110 -10.33 -0.95 -10.68
C GLN A 110 -10.72 0.42 -11.27
N ARG A 111 -10.08 1.49 -10.79
CA ARG A 111 -10.27 2.86 -11.26
C ARG A 111 -9.27 3.26 -12.34
N LEU A 112 -8.31 2.40 -12.67
CA LEU A 112 -7.43 2.65 -13.81
C LEU A 112 -8.27 2.67 -15.10
N PRO A 113 -7.98 3.57 -16.06
CA PRO A 113 -8.71 3.59 -17.33
C PRO A 113 -8.56 2.26 -18.06
N GLU A 114 -9.67 1.67 -18.49
CA GLU A 114 -9.69 0.35 -19.18
C GLU A 114 -8.84 0.35 -20.45
N GLU A 115 -8.74 1.48 -21.15
CA GLU A 115 -7.96 1.64 -22.37
C GLU A 115 -6.48 1.97 -22.12
N SER A 116 -6.04 2.05 -20.86
CA SER A 116 -4.63 2.31 -20.56
C SER A 116 -3.80 1.03 -20.58
N ASP A 117 -2.58 1.12 -21.10
CA ASP A 117 -1.58 0.04 -21.03
C ASP A 117 -0.92 -0.06 -19.63
N ALA A 118 -1.52 0.57 -18.61
CA ALA A 118 -0.97 0.61 -17.27
C ALA A 118 -1.14 -0.74 -16.56
N ILE A 119 -0.02 -1.33 -16.12
CA ILE A 119 -0.05 -2.55 -15.33
C ILE A 119 -0.14 -2.18 -13.85
N GLY A 120 -1.28 -2.47 -13.24
CA GLY A 120 -1.50 -2.28 -11.81
C GLY A 120 -0.98 -3.46 -11.00
N VAL A 121 -0.07 -3.19 -10.05
CA VAL A 121 0.35 -4.18 -9.04
C VAL A 121 -0.04 -3.68 -7.66
N GLN A 122 -0.80 -4.48 -6.92
CA GLN A 122 -1.22 -4.14 -5.56
C GLN A 122 -0.80 -5.18 -4.55
N VAL A 123 -0.34 -4.72 -3.39
CA VAL A 123 0.06 -5.54 -2.25
C VAL A 123 -0.49 -4.93 -0.96
N MET A 124 -1.05 -5.78 -0.10
CA MET A 124 -1.40 -5.43 1.27
C MET A 124 -0.31 -5.88 2.25
N LEU A 125 0.39 -4.94 2.89
CA LEU A 125 1.37 -5.27 3.93
C LEU A 125 0.74 -5.43 5.31
N ALA A 126 0.98 -6.58 5.95
CA ALA A 126 0.35 -6.98 7.19
C ALA A 126 1.34 -7.21 8.34
N VAL A 127 0.87 -6.98 9.58
CA VAL A 127 1.48 -7.51 10.81
C VAL A 127 0.41 -8.29 11.56
N LEU A 128 0.47 -9.61 11.46
CA LEU A 128 -0.61 -10.51 11.89
C LEU A 128 -0.72 -10.68 13.41
N LYS A 129 0.30 -10.26 14.17
CA LYS A 129 0.29 -10.37 15.63
C LYS A 129 0.07 -9.02 16.28
N ALA A 130 -1.02 -8.91 17.07
CA ALA A 130 -1.39 -7.69 17.78
C ALA A 130 -0.27 -7.15 18.68
N LYS A 131 0.44 -8.02 19.40
CA LYS A 131 1.56 -7.64 20.26
C LYS A 131 2.71 -6.99 19.47
N GLU A 132 3.02 -7.52 18.30
CA GLU A 132 4.08 -6.99 17.43
C GLU A 132 3.67 -5.65 16.82
N LEU A 133 2.44 -5.53 16.31
CA LEU A 133 1.93 -4.26 15.82
C LEU A 133 1.92 -3.19 16.92
N LYS A 134 1.47 -3.54 18.12
CA LYS A 134 1.49 -2.65 19.29
C LYS A 134 2.91 -2.19 19.63
N SER A 135 3.89 -3.09 19.55
CA SER A 135 5.32 -2.75 19.72
C SER A 135 5.80 -1.76 18.66
N ARG A 136 5.49 -2.00 17.38
CA ARG A 136 5.88 -1.10 16.27
C ARG A 136 5.26 0.30 16.40
N LEU A 137 4.00 0.38 16.81
CA LEU A 137 3.32 1.65 17.07
C LEU A 137 3.95 2.41 18.26
N ARG A 138 4.41 1.69 19.31
CA ARG A 138 5.20 2.28 20.40
C ARG A 138 6.52 2.85 19.90
N GLY A 139 7.28 2.07 19.12
CA GLY A 139 8.57 2.50 18.57
C GLY A 139 8.47 3.77 17.71
N ARG A 140 7.46 3.85 16.83
CA ARG A 140 7.19 5.08 16.05
C ARG A 140 6.86 6.29 16.92
N GLY A 141 6.23 6.06 18.08
CA GLY A 141 5.88 7.09 19.04
C GLY A 141 7.07 7.63 19.84
N VAL A 142 8.21 6.96 19.84
CA VAL A 142 9.46 7.43 20.47
C VAL A 142 10.21 8.41 19.56
N ALA A 143 10.09 8.25 18.23
CA ALA A 143 10.74 9.11 17.23
C ALA A 143 9.95 10.39 16.86
N VAL A 144 8.71 10.53 17.33
CA VAL A 144 7.80 11.67 17.05
C VAL A 144 7.29 12.21 18.39
N PRO A 145 7.12 13.53 18.61
CA PRO A 145 6.94 14.12 19.94
C PRO A 145 5.93 13.37 20.84
N LYS A 146 6.32 13.18 22.11
CA LYS A 146 5.75 12.30 23.15
C LYS A 146 4.20 12.27 23.31
N ARG A 147 3.45 13.19 22.69
CA ARG A 147 1.97 13.20 22.67
C ARG A 147 1.33 12.21 21.67
N ARG A 148 1.99 11.84 20.55
CA ARG A 148 1.39 10.95 19.53
C ARG A 148 1.41 9.46 19.92
N ALA A 149 2.45 8.97 20.58
CA ALA A 149 2.58 7.56 20.99
C ALA A 149 1.43 7.08 21.90
N LYS A 150 1.13 7.86 22.94
CA LYS A 150 0.09 7.58 23.93
C LYS A 150 -1.31 7.57 23.29
N ARG A 151 -1.53 8.46 22.29
CA ARG A 151 -2.77 8.51 21.50
C ARG A 151 -3.01 7.24 20.68
N TYR A 152 -1.97 6.64 20.09
CA TYR A 152 -2.10 5.40 19.32
C TYR A 152 -2.32 4.18 20.20
N LEU A 153 -1.68 4.10 21.37
CA LEU A 153 -1.90 3.00 22.31
C LEU A 153 -3.33 2.97 22.86
N ASN A 154 -3.88 4.14 23.18
CA ASN A 154 -5.26 4.27 23.65
C ASN A 154 -6.29 3.95 22.56
N LYS A 155 -5.86 3.90 21.29
CA LYS A 155 -6.70 3.63 20.12
C LYS A 155 -6.30 2.36 19.39
N PHE A 156 -5.51 1.50 20.04
CA PHE A 156 -5.01 0.27 19.42
C PHE A 156 -6.14 -0.60 18.89
N GLU A 157 -7.23 -0.74 19.65
CA GLU A 157 -8.43 -1.49 19.22
C GLU A 157 -8.98 -0.98 17.88
N SER A 158 -9.13 0.33 17.70
CA SER A 158 -9.59 0.88 16.41
C SER A 158 -8.56 0.71 15.29
N VAL A 159 -7.26 0.75 15.60
CA VAL A 159 -6.20 0.47 14.61
C VAL A 159 -6.21 -1.00 14.19
N TRP A 160 -6.43 -1.91 15.15
CA TRP A 160 -6.50 -3.34 14.94
C TRP A 160 -7.74 -3.71 14.13
N SER A 161 -8.90 -3.20 14.55
CA SER A 161 -10.18 -3.27 13.84
C SER A 161 -10.05 -2.85 12.38
N LEU A 162 -9.48 -1.66 12.12
CA LEU A 162 -9.24 -1.20 10.75
C LEU A 162 -8.30 -2.13 9.97
N GLN A 163 -7.23 -2.65 10.59
CA GLN A 163 -6.35 -3.60 9.91
C GLN A 163 -7.11 -4.88 9.56
N SER A 164 -7.88 -5.45 10.49
CA SER A 164 -8.67 -6.65 10.25
C SER A 164 -9.64 -6.45 9.10
N PHE A 165 -10.34 -5.32 9.07
CA PHE A 165 -11.19 -4.93 7.95
C PHE A 165 -10.41 -4.88 6.63
N LEU A 166 -9.27 -4.17 6.58
CA LEU A 166 -8.45 -4.04 5.36
C LEU A 166 -7.89 -5.38 4.87
N LEU A 167 -7.53 -6.29 5.77
CA LEU A 167 -7.07 -7.63 5.40
C LEU A 167 -8.22 -8.47 4.84
N SER A 168 -9.42 -8.35 5.41
CA SER A 168 -10.62 -9.00 4.86
C SER A 168 -10.98 -8.45 3.48
N GLU A 169 -10.87 -7.14 3.25
CA GLU A 169 -11.11 -6.57 1.92
C GLU A 169 -10.04 -6.99 0.92
N ALA A 170 -8.77 -7.07 1.34
CA ALA A 170 -7.69 -7.55 0.48
C ALA A 170 -7.92 -9.01 0.04
N ASP A 171 -8.30 -9.88 0.98
CA ASP A 171 -8.66 -11.27 0.68
C ASP A 171 -9.86 -11.36 -0.27
N ARG A 172 -10.92 -10.56 -0.03
CA ARG A 172 -12.10 -10.50 -0.90
C ARG A 172 -11.78 -10.01 -2.32
N CYS A 173 -10.81 -9.11 -2.46
CA CYS A 173 -10.41 -8.52 -3.74
C CYS A 173 -9.23 -9.25 -4.39
N ASP A 174 -8.80 -10.41 -3.86
CA ASP A 174 -7.65 -11.19 -4.34
C ASP A 174 -6.34 -10.38 -4.40
N VAL A 175 -6.17 -9.46 -3.45
CA VAL A 175 -4.94 -8.66 -3.30
C VAL A 175 -3.94 -9.41 -2.43
N ALA A 176 -2.73 -9.60 -2.94
CA ALA A 176 -1.66 -10.31 -2.24
C ALA A 176 -1.36 -9.70 -0.85
N ILE A 177 -1.55 -10.51 0.21
CA ILE A 177 -1.25 -10.12 1.60
C ILE A 177 0.17 -10.58 1.96
N ILE A 178 1.09 -9.62 2.14
CA ILE A 178 2.49 -9.91 2.48
C ILE A 178 2.77 -9.51 3.93
N THR A 179 3.21 -10.49 4.73
CA THR A 179 3.59 -10.24 6.11
C THR A 179 4.95 -9.56 6.19
N ASN A 180 5.06 -8.49 6.98
CA ASN A 180 6.31 -7.75 7.11
C ASN A 180 6.97 -8.03 8.48
N ASN A 181 7.33 -9.28 8.76
CA ASN A 181 8.09 -9.65 9.96
C ASN A 181 9.60 -9.50 9.79
N ASP A 182 10.05 -9.68 8.55
CA ASP A 182 11.42 -9.56 8.08
C ASP A 182 11.39 -8.67 6.83
N LYS A 183 12.18 -7.60 6.83
CA LYS A 183 12.17 -6.59 5.77
C LYS A 183 12.61 -7.18 4.43
N GLU A 184 13.68 -7.98 4.43
CA GLU A 184 14.28 -8.54 3.21
C GLU A 184 13.34 -9.54 2.56
N LYS A 185 12.73 -10.41 3.38
CA LYS A 185 11.71 -11.36 2.88
C LYS A 185 10.49 -10.63 2.35
N ALA A 186 10.02 -9.58 3.04
CA ALA A 186 8.88 -8.80 2.57
C ALA A 186 9.16 -8.12 1.23
N VAL A 187 10.35 -7.52 1.06
CA VAL A 187 10.79 -6.95 -0.22
C VAL A 187 10.83 -8.01 -1.31
N GLN A 188 11.42 -9.19 -1.03
CA GLN A 188 11.47 -10.29 -2.00
C GLN A 188 10.06 -10.74 -2.44
N GLN A 189 9.13 -10.88 -1.51
CA GLN A 189 7.75 -11.27 -1.82
C GLN A 189 7.03 -10.21 -2.66
N VAL A 190 7.28 -8.92 -2.42
CA VAL A 190 6.72 -7.84 -3.25
C VAL A 190 7.27 -7.90 -4.66
N ILE A 191 8.58 -8.12 -4.84
CA ILE A 191 9.19 -8.30 -6.16
C ILE A 191 8.61 -9.51 -6.88
N LEU A 192 8.42 -10.64 -6.18
CA LEU A 192 7.77 -11.82 -6.76
C LEU A 192 6.33 -11.53 -7.22
N GLN A 193 5.56 -10.76 -6.44
CA GLN A 193 4.23 -10.34 -6.85
C GLN A 193 4.26 -9.42 -8.09
N ILE A 194 5.22 -8.49 -8.15
CA ILE A 194 5.41 -7.62 -9.32
C ILE A 194 5.72 -8.46 -10.55
N ASN A 195 6.66 -9.41 -10.45
CA ASN A 195 6.99 -10.30 -11.55
C ASN A 195 5.80 -11.15 -11.99
N TYR A 196 5.02 -11.67 -11.03
CA TYR A 196 3.80 -12.41 -11.31
C TYR A 196 2.81 -11.58 -12.13
N GLU A 197 2.47 -10.36 -11.68
CA GLU A 197 1.55 -9.50 -12.44
C GLU A 197 2.11 -9.11 -13.81
N LEU A 198 3.37 -8.68 -13.88
CA LEU A 198 4.01 -8.34 -15.16
C LEU A 198 3.94 -9.52 -16.15
N SER A 199 4.27 -10.74 -15.70
CA SER A 199 4.24 -11.94 -16.56
C SER A 199 2.86 -12.27 -17.12
N ARG A 200 1.78 -11.83 -16.49
CA ARG A 200 0.41 -12.00 -17.01
C ARG A 200 0.12 -11.07 -18.18
N HIS A 201 0.85 -9.96 -18.28
CA HIS A 201 0.70 -8.95 -19.33
C HIS A 201 1.78 -9.06 -20.42
N PHE A 202 2.88 -9.77 -20.17
CA PHE A 202 3.89 -10.07 -21.19
C PHE A 202 3.55 -11.36 -21.95
N SER A 203 3.25 -11.23 -23.25
CA SER A 203 3.06 -12.36 -24.17
C SER A 203 4.34 -12.77 -24.91
N VAL A 204 5.43 -12.04 -24.72
CA VAL A 204 6.69 -12.18 -25.45
C VAL A 204 7.63 -13.09 -24.65
N SER A 205 8.27 -14.04 -25.31
CA SER A 205 9.16 -14.99 -24.64
C SER A 205 10.42 -14.30 -24.10
N PRO A 206 11.03 -14.81 -23.01
CA PRO A 206 12.30 -14.27 -22.51
C PRO A 206 13.40 -14.23 -23.57
N ALA A 207 13.44 -15.18 -24.50
CA ALA A 207 14.38 -15.20 -25.62
C ALA A 207 14.14 -14.05 -26.60
N GLU A 208 12.89 -13.66 -26.85
CA GLU A 208 12.56 -12.52 -27.70
C GLU A 208 12.86 -11.17 -27.03
N VAL A 209 12.76 -11.07 -25.70
CA VAL A 209 13.02 -9.83 -24.95
C VAL A 209 14.50 -9.65 -24.62
N PHE A 210 15.16 -10.72 -24.18
CA PHE A 210 16.52 -10.69 -23.64
C PHE A 210 17.57 -11.34 -24.57
N GLY A 211 17.14 -11.95 -25.68
CA GLY A 211 18.05 -12.61 -26.63
C GLY A 211 18.91 -13.66 -25.95
N ASP A 212 20.21 -13.66 -26.30
CA ASP A 212 21.23 -14.58 -25.78
C ASP A 212 21.38 -14.55 -24.25
N VAL A 213 20.92 -13.48 -23.57
CA VAL A 213 20.97 -13.39 -22.10
C VAL A 213 20.03 -14.43 -21.48
N ALA A 214 18.87 -14.68 -22.09
CA ALA A 214 17.93 -15.69 -21.61
C ALA A 214 18.54 -17.10 -21.64
N GLU A 215 19.23 -17.45 -22.74
CA GLU A 215 19.90 -18.74 -22.89
C GLU A 215 21.05 -18.92 -21.88
N ARG A 216 21.83 -17.86 -21.62
CA ARG A 216 22.89 -17.88 -20.61
C ARG A 216 22.35 -18.10 -19.19
N VAL A 217 21.22 -17.48 -18.87
CA VAL A 217 20.55 -17.62 -17.56
C VAL A 217 19.94 -19.02 -17.39
N GLU A 218 19.29 -19.58 -18.40
CA GLU A 218 18.77 -20.95 -18.37
C GLU A 218 19.88 -22.00 -18.23
N SER A 219 21.03 -21.79 -18.89
CA SER A 219 22.19 -22.68 -18.74
C SER A 219 22.86 -22.65 -17.36
N SER A 220 22.55 -21.63 -16.55
CA SER A 220 23.14 -21.39 -15.22
C SER A 220 22.16 -21.58 -14.05
N SER A 221 20.91 -22.01 -14.31
CA SER A 221 19.83 -22.16 -13.32
C SER A 221 20.01 -23.26 -12.26
N GLY A 222 21.25 -23.67 -11.97
CA GLY A 222 21.61 -24.64 -10.93
C GLY A 222 22.62 -24.16 -9.88
N LEU A 223 23.15 -22.93 -9.97
CA LEU A 223 24.27 -22.48 -9.13
C LEU A 223 24.08 -21.04 -8.65
N GLY A 224 23.74 -20.85 -7.38
CA GLY A 224 24.09 -19.62 -6.65
C GLY A 224 22.97 -18.65 -6.28
N SER A 225 23.37 -17.63 -5.53
CA SER A 225 22.51 -16.59 -4.94
C SER A 225 21.94 -15.70 -6.05
N TRP A 226 20.73 -15.15 -5.86
CA TRP A 226 20.08 -14.25 -6.83
C TRP A 226 20.93 -13.02 -7.19
N ARG A 227 21.90 -12.64 -6.34
CA ARG A 227 22.86 -11.57 -6.62
C ARG A 227 23.83 -11.91 -7.76
N ASP A 228 24.19 -13.19 -7.89
CA ASP A 228 25.10 -13.68 -8.93
C ASP A 228 24.40 -13.64 -10.30
N PHE A 229 23.07 -13.85 -10.31
CA PHE A 229 22.22 -13.69 -11.51
C PHE A 229 22.13 -12.25 -12.02
N VAL A 230 22.13 -11.25 -11.13
CA VAL A 230 22.04 -9.84 -11.54
C VAL A 230 23.31 -9.38 -12.29
N GLN A 231 24.48 -9.94 -11.96
CA GLN A 231 25.72 -9.63 -12.69
C GLN A 231 25.73 -10.17 -14.13
N LEU A 232 25.02 -11.27 -14.39
CA LEU A 232 24.89 -11.86 -15.74
C LEU A 232 24.04 -11.01 -16.70
N ILE A 233 23.15 -10.19 -16.17
CA ILE A 233 22.23 -9.34 -16.95
C ILE A 233 22.83 -7.93 -17.19
N GLY A 234 23.89 -7.57 -16.46
CA GLY A 234 24.48 -6.24 -16.45
C GLY A 234 25.66 -5.98 -17.41
N THR A 235 25.93 -6.86 -18.38
CA THR A 235 26.98 -6.72 -19.41
C THR A 235 26.41 -6.78 -20.81
#